data_AF-A0A011QTM6-F1
#
_entry.id   AF-A0A011QTM6-F1
#
_cell.length_a   1.000
_cell.length_b   1.000
_cell.length_c   1.000
_cell.angle_alpha   90.00
_cell.angle_beta   90.00
_cell.angle_gamma   90.00
#
_symmetry.space_group_name_H-M   'P 1'
#
loop_
_entity.id
_entity.type
_entity.pdbx_description
1 polymer ?
#
loop_
_entity_poly.entity_id
_entity_poly.type
_entity_poly.pdbx_seq_one_letter_code
_entity_poly.pdbx_strand_id
1 'polypeptide(L)'
;MVMPLRDAAEDVGRVIREGLLHPVFQPILDFRAQAYLGFEALIRGPANSPLHRPDQLFAAARSAGLAGALEHACREASLRAFARLGFLLALACPGGCFSTSRQAACSTIA
;
A
#
# COMPACT_ATOMS: atom_id res chain seq x y z
N MET A 1 -17.88 -5.51 24.90
CA MET A 1 -17.04 -6.69 24.57
C MET A 1 -15.58 -6.23 24.65
N VAL A 2 -14.92 -6.52 25.78
CA VAL A 2 -13.56 -6.07 26.06
C VAL A 2 -12.60 -7.02 25.35
N MET A 3 -11.77 -6.51 24.44
CA MET A 3 -10.67 -7.25 23.82
C MET A 3 -9.58 -7.48 24.89
N PRO A 4 -9.01 -8.69 25.04
CA PRO A 4 -7.87 -8.87 25.91
C PRO A 4 -6.69 -8.07 25.33
N LEU A 5 -5.97 -7.35 26.19
CA LEU A 5 -4.78 -6.56 25.83
C LEU A 5 -3.64 -7.48 25.36
N ARG A 6 -3.67 -7.94 24.11
CA ARG A 6 -2.41 -8.08 23.38
C ARG A 6 -1.94 -6.68 23.05
N ASP A 7 -0.69 -6.39 23.36
CA ASP A 7 -0.15 -5.06 23.19
C ASP A 7 -0.28 -4.70 21.69
N ALA A 8 -0.97 -3.61 21.36
CA ALA A 8 -1.21 -3.25 19.96
C ALA A 8 0.12 -3.13 19.18
N ALA A 9 1.19 -2.81 19.90
CA ALA A 9 2.56 -2.82 19.41
C ALA A 9 3.07 -4.22 19.01
N GLU A 10 2.82 -5.26 19.82
CA GLU A 10 3.18 -6.65 19.48
C GLU A 10 2.41 -7.12 18.24
N ASP A 11 1.13 -6.76 18.13
CA ASP A 11 0.30 -7.15 17.00
C ASP A 11 0.75 -6.49 15.69
N VAL A 12 1.10 -5.20 15.69
CA VAL A 12 1.65 -4.52 14.49
C VAL A 12 3.04 -5.05 14.14
N GLY A 13 3.91 -5.23 15.14
CA GLY A 13 5.23 -5.81 14.93
C GLY A 13 5.14 -7.21 14.31
N ARG A 14 4.15 -8.01 14.73
CA ARG A 14 3.85 -9.31 14.14
C ARG A 14 3.41 -9.19 12.68
N VAL A 15 2.49 -8.29 12.35
CA VAL A 15 2.03 -8.06 10.97
C VAL A 15 3.20 -7.73 10.04
N ILE A 16 4.12 -6.87 10.48
CA ILE A 16 5.31 -6.47 9.70
C ILE A 16 6.24 -7.67 9.53
N ARG A 17 6.62 -8.33 10.62
CA ARG A 17 7.61 -9.42 10.63
C ARG A 17 7.14 -10.66 9.87
N GLU A 18 5.85 -10.99 9.94
CA GLU A 18 5.26 -12.13 9.24
C GLU A 18 4.78 -11.77 7.83
N GLY A 19 4.93 -10.51 7.39
CA GLY A 19 4.55 -10.08 6.04
C GLY A 19 3.05 -10.21 5.78
N LEU A 20 2.21 -9.96 6.78
CA LEU A 20 0.76 -10.19 6.71
C LEU A 20 -0.02 -9.01 6.10
N LEU A 21 0.67 -8.13 5.38
CA LEU A 21 0.05 -7.01 4.67
C LEU A 21 -0.48 -7.49 3.32
N HIS A 22 -1.73 -7.14 3.04
CA HIS A 22 -2.41 -7.47 1.81
C HIS A 22 -2.78 -6.19 1.05
N PRO A 23 -1.99 -5.79 0.03
CA PRO A 23 -2.35 -4.68 -0.84
C PRO A 23 -3.50 -5.08 -1.78
N VAL A 24 -4.49 -4.20 -1.91
CA VAL A 24 -5.51 -4.26 -2.96
C VAL A 24 -5.34 -3.06 -3.89
N PHE A 25 -5.66 -3.21 -5.17
CA PHE A 25 -5.37 -2.20 -6.19
C PHE A 25 -6.66 -1.57 -6.71
N GLN A 26 -6.74 -0.24 -6.62
CA GLN A 26 -7.85 0.53 -7.17
C GLN A 26 -7.41 1.22 -8.47
N PRO A 27 -8.11 1.01 -9.60
CA PRO A 27 -7.75 1.67 -10.86
C PRO A 27 -8.05 3.17 -10.79
N ILE A 28 -7.12 3.96 -11.33
CA ILE A 28 -7.30 5.40 -11.58
C ILE A 28 -7.54 5.58 -13.07
N LEU A 29 -8.67 6.21 -13.42
CA LEU A 29 -9.13 6.37 -14.80
C LEU A 29 -9.08 7.84 -15.22
N ASP A 30 -8.67 8.08 -16.46
CA ASP A 30 -8.97 9.32 -17.17
C ASP A 30 -10.26 9.11 -17.96
N PHE A 31 -11.34 9.77 -17.53
CA PHE A 31 -12.65 9.67 -18.19
C PHE A 31 -12.69 10.35 -19.56
N ARG A 32 -11.84 11.35 -19.83
CA ARG A 32 -11.80 12.01 -21.14
C ARG A 32 -11.05 11.16 -22.15
N ALA A 33 -9.94 10.57 -21.73
CA ALA A 33 -9.14 9.68 -22.57
C ALA A 33 -9.66 8.23 -22.60
N GLN A 34 -10.64 7.89 -21.75
CA GLN A 34 -11.14 6.52 -21.53
C GLN A 34 -10.02 5.51 -21.30
N ALA A 35 -9.02 5.90 -20.51
CA ALA A 35 -7.80 5.13 -20.31
C ALA A 35 -7.46 4.96 -18.82
N TYR A 36 -6.75 3.87 -18.51
CA TYR A 36 -6.14 3.69 -17.19
C TYR A 36 -4.91 4.58 -17.06
N LEU A 37 -4.86 5.40 -16.01
CA LEU A 37 -3.68 6.17 -15.63
C LEU A 37 -2.73 5.35 -14.76
N GLY A 38 -3.26 4.39 -14.01
CA GLY A 38 -2.50 3.53 -13.12
C GLY A 38 -3.40 2.88 -12.06
N PHE A 39 -2.77 2.33 -11.04
CA PHE A 39 -3.44 1.70 -9.90
C PHE A 39 -2.89 2.24 -8.60
N GLU A 40 -3.78 2.62 -7.69
CA GLU A 40 -3.43 2.96 -6.32
C GLU A 40 -3.40 1.69 -5.46
N ALA A 41 -2.30 1.49 -4.72
CA ALA A 41 -2.16 0.38 -3.79
C ALA A 41 -2.73 0.76 -2.41
N LEU A 42 -3.80 0.07 -2.01
CA LEU A 42 -4.47 0.27 -0.72
C LEU A 42 -4.13 -0.89 0.21
N ILE A 43 -3.40 -0.60 1.29
CA ILE A 43 -2.97 -1.63 2.23
C ILE A 43 -4.12 -2.11 3.11
N ARG A 44 -4.16 -3.42 3.35
CA ARG A 44 -4.98 -4.07 4.37
C ARG A 44 -4.07 -4.89 5.29
N GLY A 45 -4.42 -4.94 6.57
CA GLY A 45 -3.84 -5.94 7.47
C GLY A 45 -4.57 -7.29 7.38
N PRO A 46 -4.24 -8.22 8.29
CA PRO A 46 -4.83 -9.56 8.31
C PRO A 46 -6.35 -9.53 8.34
N ALA A 47 -7.00 -10.40 7.57
CA ALA A 47 -8.45 -10.57 7.64
C ALA A 47 -8.87 -11.02 9.06
N ASN A 48 -10.05 -10.59 9.50
CA ASN A 48 -10.60 -10.87 10.84
C ASN A 48 -9.75 -10.33 12.02
N SER A 49 -8.90 -9.33 11.76
CA SER A 49 -8.13 -8.61 12.79
C SER A 49 -8.62 -7.15 12.93
N PRO A 50 -8.55 -6.55 14.13
CA PRO A 50 -8.70 -5.10 14.31
C PRO A 50 -7.70 -4.28 13.48
N LEU A 51 -6.62 -4.90 13.00
CA LEU A 51 -5.63 -4.27 12.13
C LEU A 51 -5.94 -4.43 10.63
N HIS A 52 -7.09 -5.01 10.26
CA HIS A 52 -7.46 -5.16 8.86
C HIS A 52 -7.59 -3.82 8.14
N ARG A 53 -8.22 -2.84 8.82
CA ARG A 53 -8.44 -1.52 8.25
C ARG A 53 -7.17 -0.65 8.36
N PRO A 54 -6.81 0.10 7.30
CA PRO A 54 -5.58 0.89 7.29
C PRO A 54 -5.56 1.98 8.36
N ASP A 55 -6.70 2.64 8.63
CA ASP A 55 -6.81 3.66 9.68
C ASP A 55 -6.38 3.12 11.07
N GLN A 56 -6.87 1.93 11.42
CA GLN A 56 -6.54 1.26 12.68
C GLN A 56 -5.09 0.75 12.70
N LEU A 57 -4.63 0.18 11.60
CA LEU A 57 -3.27 -0.32 11.44
C LEU A 57 -2.22 0.79 11.61
N PHE A 58 -2.40 1.91 10.91
CA PHE A 58 -1.48 3.05 11.00
C PHE A 58 -1.58 3.78 12.34
N ALA A 59 -2.76 3.84 12.96
CA ALA A 59 -2.89 4.37 14.32
C ALA A 59 -2.11 3.53 15.34
N ALA A 60 -2.26 2.21 15.29
CA ALA A 60 -1.53 1.28 16.16
C ALA A 60 0.00 1.34 15.90
N ALA A 61 0.42 1.47 14.64
CA ALA A 61 1.84 1.63 14.31
C ALA A 61 2.43 2.95 14.85
N ARG A 62 1.67 4.05 14.80
CA ARG A 62 2.10 5.33 15.38
C ARG A 62 2.21 5.25 16.90
N SER A 63 1.23 4.68 17.59
CA SER A 63 1.30 4.52 19.05
C SER A 63 2.46 3.62 19.50
N ALA A 64 2.85 2.66 18.65
CA ALA A 64 3.96 1.74 18.89
C ALA A 64 5.33 2.27 18.43
N GLY A 65 5.42 3.45 17.81
CA GLY A 65 6.66 3.96 17.22
C GLY A 65 7.15 3.18 15.98
N LEU A 66 6.30 2.36 15.38
CA LEU A 66 6.60 1.48 14.23
C LEU A 66 6.11 2.05 12.88
N ALA A 67 5.68 3.30 12.82
CA ALA A 67 5.09 3.90 11.61
C ALA A 67 6.01 3.79 10.38
N GLY A 68 7.30 4.13 10.52
CA GLY A 68 8.26 4.04 9.41
C GLY A 68 8.54 2.60 8.96
N ALA A 69 8.61 1.65 9.90
CA ALA A 69 8.76 0.23 9.58
C ALA A 69 7.52 -0.31 8.84
N LEU A 70 6.32 0.11 9.26
CA LEU A 70 5.08 -0.23 8.58
C LEU A 70 5.06 0.36 7.16
N GLU A 71 5.41 1.64 6.97
CA GLU A 71 5.46 2.27 5.65
C GLU A 71 6.40 1.55 4.69
N HIS A 72 7.57 1.12 5.17
CA HIS A 72 8.50 0.34 4.38
C HIS A 72 7.88 -1.01 3.96
N ALA A 73 7.31 -1.75 4.92
CA ALA A 73 6.65 -3.02 4.65
C ALA A 73 5.46 -2.89 3.69
N CYS A 74 4.69 -1.79 3.79
CA CYS A 74 3.60 -1.46 2.87
C CYS A 74 4.10 -1.29 1.43
N ARG A 75 5.18 -0.54 1.22
CA ARG A 75 5.78 -0.32 -0.11
C ARG A 75 6.30 -1.63 -0.68
N GLU A 76 7.01 -2.41 0.12
CA GLU A 76 7.54 -3.70 -0.29
C GLU A 76 6.42 -4.69 -0.68
N ALA A 77 5.40 -4.83 0.17
CA ALA A 77 4.26 -5.69 -0.09
C ALA A 77 3.53 -5.26 -1.38
N SER A 78 3.32 -3.95 -1.57
CA SER A 78 2.68 -3.40 -2.76
C SER A 78 3.48 -3.71 -4.03
N LEU A 79 4.78 -3.46 -4.02
CA LEU A 79 5.66 -3.72 -5.17
C LEU A 79 5.71 -5.22 -5.50
N ARG A 80 5.86 -6.08 -4.48
CA ARG A 80 5.88 -7.55 -4.68
C ARG A 80 4.56 -8.07 -5.23
N ALA A 81 3.43 -7.64 -4.67
CA ALA A 81 2.11 -8.06 -5.14
C ALA A 81 1.85 -7.56 -6.56
N PHE A 82 2.23 -6.33 -6.85
CA PHE A 82 2.00 -5.72 -8.15
C PHE A 82 2.91 -6.30 -9.25
N ALA A 83 4.17 -6.61 -8.94
CA ALA A 83 5.07 -7.30 -9.86
C ALA A 83 4.52 -8.66 -10.30
N ARG A 84 3.74 -9.34 -9.44
CA ARG A 84 3.05 -10.60 -9.79
C ARG A 84 1.85 -10.39 -10.73
N LEU A 85 1.28 -9.18 -10.77
CA LEU A 85 0.14 -8.85 -11.62
C LEU A 85 0.55 -8.39 -13.03
N GLY A 86 1.81 -7.99 -13.24
CA GLY A 86 2.34 -7.66 -14.57
C GLY A 86 1.95 -6.29 -15.14
N PHE A 87 1.48 -5.35 -14.31
CA PHE A 87 1.12 -3.98 -14.71
C PHE A 87 2.20 -2.96 -14.27
N LEU A 88 2.05 -1.65 -14.53
CA LEU A 88 2.97 -0.55 -14.11
C LEU A 88 2.38 0.26 -12.92
N LEU A 89 3.12 0.41 -11.80
CA LEU A 89 2.54 0.84 -10.50
C LEU A 89 2.62 2.35 -10.32
N ALA A 90 1.51 2.98 -9.95
CA ALA A 90 1.50 4.36 -9.46
C ALA A 90 1.40 4.33 -7.91
N LEU A 91 2.54 4.40 -7.22
CA LEU A 91 2.54 4.56 -5.76
C LEU A 91 2.18 6.00 -5.39
N ALA A 92 1.03 6.21 -4.76
CA ALA A 92 0.68 7.49 -4.13
C ALA A 92 1.56 7.70 -2.87
N CYS A 93 2.62 8.50 -3.01
CA CYS A 93 3.32 9.10 -1.90
C CYS A 93 2.68 10.49 -1.67
N PRO A 94 2.25 10.87 -0.45
CA PRO A 94 1.76 12.22 -0.19
C PRO A 94 2.94 13.20 -0.22
N GLY A 95 3.24 13.69 -1.43
CA GLY A 95 4.37 14.55 -1.74
C GLY A 95 4.48 14.65 -3.25
N GLY A 96 3.81 15.65 -3.83
CA GLY A 96 3.58 15.75 -5.27
C GLY A 96 4.85 15.89 -6.10
N CYS A 97 4.84 15.19 -7.24
CA CYS A 97 5.55 15.54 -8.47
C CYS A 97 4.90 14.75 -9.61
N PHE A 98 3.94 15.35 -10.32
CA PHE A 98 3.47 14.87 -11.64
C PHE A 98 3.26 16.08 -12.56
N SER A 99 4.36 16.56 -13.13
CA SER A 99 4.38 16.97 -14.53
C SER A 99 5.10 15.82 -15.25
N THR A 100 4.58 15.24 -16.32
CA THR A 100 4.55 15.89 -17.63
C THR A 100 3.63 15.10 -18.56
N SER A 101 3.05 15.84 -19.49
CA SER A 101 2.27 15.42 -20.63
C SER A 101 2.98 14.43 -21.55
N ARG A 102 2.15 13.64 -22.23
CA ARG A 102 2.41 12.76 -23.39
C ARG A 102 2.93 11.36 -23.05
N GLN A 103 2.11 10.41 -23.49
CA GLN A 103 2.53 9.12 -24.02
C GLN A 103 3.97 9.17 -24.58
N ALA A 104 4.86 8.44 -23.92
CA ALA A 104 6.03 7.84 -24.56
C ALA A 104 5.92 6.35 -24.20
N ALA A 105 5.36 5.53 -25.08
CA ALA A 105 6.14 4.93 -26.15
C ALA A 105 7.42 4.33 -25.57
N CYS A 106 7.31 3.08 -25.15
CA CYS A 106 8.42 2.15 -25.15
C CYS A 106 8.95 2.08 -26.59
N SER A 107 9.95 2.90 -26.88
CA SER A 107 10.78 2.80 -28.06
C SER A 107 12.21 3.13 -27.65
N THR A 108 13.09 2.17 -27.94
CA THR A 108 14.55 2.26 -27.89
C THR A 108 15.20 1.89 -26.56
N ILE A 109 15.41 0.58 -26.39
CA ILE A 109 16.69 0.08 -25.89
C ILE A 109 17.67 0.18 -27.06
N ALA A 110 18.63 1.08 -26.94
CA ALA A 110 19.96 1.01 -27.54
C ALA A 110 20.94 1.42 -26.44
#